data_AF-A0A673XRL3-F1
#
_entry.id   AF-A0A673XRL3-F1
#
_cell.length_a   1.000
_cell.length_b   1.000
_cell.length_c   1.000
_cell.angle_alpha   90.00
_cell.angle_beta   90.00
_cell.angle_gamma   90.00
#
_symmetry.space_group_name_H-M   'P 1'
#
loop_
_entity.id
_entity.type
_entity.pdbx_description
1 polymer ?
#
loop_
_entity_poly.entity_id
_entity_poly.type
_entity_poly.pdbx_seq_one_letter_code
_entity_poly.pdbx_strand_id
1 'polypeptide(L)'
;MNHLQSLDERLNKLFYFLFEDRDSRVRGWLLLDSYLPTLSLTILYLLSVYLGSKYMRNRPAYSLKGVLQVYNFSVTMLSLYMLVELVSATLSAGYRLQCQGLHEAGEADLRVAKVLWWYYFSKVIEFLDTIFFVLRKKNSQITFLHVYHHASMFNIWWCVLNWIPCGQSFFGPTLNSFIHVCMYSYYGLSTIPSMQKYLWWKRYLTQAQLIQFILTITHTLSAIVVPCGFPVGCLLFQFSYMATLVILFVNFYVQTYRKRRPEESIKSSRPNGHSVSTNGTSFKKRK
;
A
#
# COMPACT_ATOMS: atom_id res chain seq x y z
N MET A 1 28.65 0.69 -27.23
CA MET A 1 28.00 0.69 -25.91
C MET A 1 26.59 1.21 -26.07
N ASN A 2 25.60 0.39 -25.73
CA ASN A 2 24.19 0.74 -25.94
C ASN A 2 23.79 1.90 -25.00
N HIS A 3 22.99 2.85 -25.48
CA HIS A 3 22.53 4.01 -24.67
C HIS A 3 21.85 3.58 -23.36
N LEU A 4 21.25 2.39 -23.33
CA LEU A 4 20.69 1.78 -22.12
C LEU A 4 21.78 1.38 -21.10
N GLN A 5 22.92 0.85 -21.55
CA GLN A 5 24.04 0.48 -20.68
C GLN A 5 24.70 1.71 -20.08
N SER A 6 24.88 2.78 -20.86
CA SER A 6 25.46 4.03 -20.33
C SER A 6 24.55 4.74 -19.34
N LEU A 7 23.22 4.66 -19.53
CA LEU A 7 22.24 5.13 -18.56
C LEU A 7 22.26 4.30 -17.27
N ASP A 8 22.31 2.97 -17.39
CA ASP A 8 22.41 2.08 -16.22
C ASP A 8 23.66 2.38 -15.41
N GLU A 9 24.81 2.48 -16.07
CA GLU A 9 26.09 2.83 -15.43
C GLU A 9 26.03 4.18 -14.72
N ARG A 10 25.42 5.21 -15.33
CA ARG A 10 25.28 6.53 -14.71
C ARG A 10 24.36 6.50 -13.50
N LEU A 11 23.22 5.82 -13.59
CA LEU A 11 22.28 5.67 -12.47
C LEU A 11 22.91 4.86 -11.33
N ASN A 12 23.54 3.74 -11.66
CA ASN A 12 24.23 2.92 -10.67
C ASN A 12 25.37 3.72 -10.01
N LYS A 13 26.19 4.46 -10.77
CA LYS A 13 27.23 5.35 -10.22
C LYS A 13 26.67 6.45 -9.32
N LEU A 14 25.54 7.06 -9.69
CA LEU A 14 24.86 8.04 -8.85
C LEU A 14 24.43 7.42 -7.52
N PHE A 15 23.88 6.20 -7.55
CA PHE A 15 23.54 5.46 -6.34
C PHE A 15 24.75 5.05 -5.51
N TYR A 16 25.85 4.60 -6.13
CA TYR A 16 27.13 4.33 -5.44
C TYR A 16 27.76 5.58 -4.82
N PHE A 17 27.50 6.76 -5.38
CA PHE A 17 27.97 8.03 -4.82
C PHE A 17 27.08 8.50 -3.67
N LEU A 18 25.78 8.23 -3.73
CA LEU A 18 24.78 8.63 -2.72
C LEU A 18 24.69 7.66 -1.54
N PHE A 19 24.98 6.38 -1.75
CA PHE A 19 24.87 5.30 -0.78
C PHE A 19 26.14 4.45 -0.80
N GLU A 20 26.52 3.85 0.33
CA GLU A 20 27.68 2.95 0.47
C GLU A 20 27.60 1.73 -0.47
N ASP A 21 28.59 0.84 -0.42
CA ASP A 21 28.59 -0.37 -1.25
C ASP A 21 27.34 -1.22 -1.05
N ARG A 22 26.78 -1.71 -2.17
CA ARG A 22 25.63 -2.62 -2.16
C ARG A 22 25.96 -3.91 -1.44
N ASP A 23 24.99 -4.40 -0.69
CA ASP A 23 25.08 -5.66 0.04
C ASP A 23 25.38 -6.82 -0.93
N SER A 24 26.46 -7.53 -0.65
CA SER A 24 26.93 -8.62 -1.51
C SER A 24 25.97 -9.82 -1.54
N ARG A 25 25.13 -9.98 -0.50
CA ARG A 25 24.23 -11.13 -0.33
C ARG A 25 23.07 -11.18 -1.33
N VAL A 26 22.69 -10.03 -1.88
CA VAL A 26 21.56 -9.89 -2.80
C VAL A 26 21.97 -9.77 -4.28
N ARG A 27 23.28 -9.82 -4.58
CA ARG A 27 23.78 -9.74 -5.95
C ARG A 27 23.32 -10.96 -6.76
N GLY A 28 22.91 -10.74 -8.00
CA GLY A 28 22.39 -11.77 -8.90
C GLY A 28 20.92 -12.12 -8.66
N TRP A 29 20.25 -11.49 -7.70
CA TRP A 29 18.82 -11.71 -7.47
C TRP A 29 17.99 -10.96 -8.52
N LEU A 30 16.91 -11.60 -8.95
CA LEU A 30 16.03 -11.08 -10.00
C LEU A 30 15.55 -9.66 -9.65
N LEU A 31 15.73 -8.73 -10.61
CA LEU A 31 15.39 -7.30 -10.54
C LEU A 31 16.21 -6.44 -9.56
N LEU A 32 17.24 -6.98 -8.89
CA LEU A 32 18.06 -6.20 -7.95
C LEU A 32 19.38 -5.66 -8.53
N ASP A 33 19.93 -6.29 -9.57
CA ASP A 33 21.26 -5.92 -10.11
C ASP A 33 21.30 -4.52 -10.75
N SER A 34 20.22 -4.14 -11.43
CA SER A 34 20.09 -2.84 -12.10
C SER A 34 18.84 -2.12 -11.64
N TYR A 35 18.89 -0.79 -11.60
CA TYR A 35 17.70 0.03 -11.28
C TYR A 35 16.76 0.17 -12.49
N LEU A 36 17.28 0.04 -13.72
CA LEU A 36 16.52 0.22 -14.95
C LEU A 36 15.24 -0.65 -15.05
N PRO A 37 15.26 -1.95 -14.71
CA PRO A 37 14.05 -2.76 -14.72
C PRO A 37 12.97 -2.23 -13.75
N THR A 38 13.35 -1.84 -12.53
CA THR A 38 12.43 -1.28 -11.53
C THR A 38 11.80 0.02 -12.03
N LEU A 39 12.62 0.92 -12.57
CA LEU A 39 12.15 2.18 -13.13
C LEU A 39 11.24 1.95 -14.35
N SER A 40 11.62 1.04 -15.24
CA SER A 40 10.85 0.70 -16.45
C SER A 40 9.48 0.14 -16.10
N LEU A 41 9.40 -0.78 -15.13
CA LEU A 41 8.13 -1.32 -14.65
C LEU A 41 7.25 -0.25 -13.99
N THR A 42 7.85 0.69 -13.25
CA THR A 42 7.12 1.83 -12.66
C THR A 42 6.55 2.76 -13.73
N ILE A 43 7.34 3.08 -14.77
CA ILE A 43 6.88 3.89 -15.90
C ILE A 43 5.76 3.16 -16.65
N LEU A 44 5.93 1.86 -16.92
CA LEU A 44 4.91 1.03 -17.55
C LEU A 44 3.62 1.00 -16.75
N TYR A 45 3.71 0.90 -15.41
CA TYR A 45 2.56 0.98 -14.52
C TYR A 45 1.81 2.31 -14.67
N LEU A 46 2.52 3.44 -14.57
CA LEU A 46 1.90 4.77 -14.70
C LEU A 46 1.27 4.98 -16.09
N LEU A 47 1.96 4.56 -17.15
CA LEU A 47 1.45 4.58 -18.51
C LEU A 47 0.21 3.69 -18.65
N SER A 48 0.20 2.50 -18.06
CA SER A 48 -0.93 1.58 -18.08
C SER A 48 -2.16 2.17 -17.39
N VAL A 49 -1.97 2.88 -16.27
CA VAL A 49 -3.05 3.59 -15.58
C VAL A 49 -3.61 4.73 -16.44
N TYR A 50 -2.73 5.55 -17.03
CA TYR A 50 -3.14 6.68 -17.87
C TYR A 50 -3.82 6.24 -19.17
N LEU A 51 -3.15 5.39 -19.95
CA LEU A 51 -3.63 4.89 -21.24
C LEU A 51 -4.84 3.99 -21.06
N GLY A 52 -4.82 3.11 -20.06
CA GLY A 52 -5.95 2.24 -19.74
C GLY A 52 -7.20 3.04 -19.34
N SER A 53 -7.05 4.11 -18.54
CA SER A 53 -8.17 4.98 -18.18
C SER A 53 -8.75 5.70 -19.40
N LYS A 54 -7.89 6.18 -20.32
CA LYS A 54 -8.32 6.80 -21.58
C LYS A 54 -9.04 5.81 -22.49
N TYR A 55 -8.50 4.59 -22.61
CA TYR A 55 -9.08 3.52 -23.42
C TYR A 55 -10.44 3.06 -22.90
N MET A 56 -10.59 2.93 -21.58
CA MET A 56 -11.84 2.48 -20.94
C MET A 56 -12.94 3.54 -20.90
N ARG A 57 -12.67 4.79 -21.31
CA ARG A 57 -13.65 5.90 -21.31
C ARG A 57 -14.90 5.54 -22.12
N ASN A 58 -14.69 5.01 -23.33
CA ASN A 58 -15.74 4.70 -24.31
C ASN A 58 -16.17 3.22 -24.30
N ARG A 59 -15.73 2.43 -23.31
CA ARG A 59 -16.05 1.00 -23.20
C ARG A 59 -16.86 0.69 -21.94
N PRO A 60 -17.67 -0.39 -21.94
CA PRO A 60 -18.29 -0.89 -20.73
C PRO A 60 -17.24 -1.47 -19.77
N ALA A 61 -17.57 -1.52 -18.47
CA ALA A 61 -16.69 -2.11 -17.46
C ALA A 61 -16.63 -3.64 -17.62
N TYR A 62 -15.43 -4.22 -17.47
CA TYR A 62 -15.26 -5.68 -17.55
C TYR A 62 -15.74 -6.40 -16.29
N SER A 63 -16.39 -7.55 -16.47
CA SER A 63 -16.74 -8.46 -15.37
C SER A 63 -15.58 -9.43 -15.10
N LEU A 64 -14.68 -9.04 -14.20
CA LEU A 64 -13.47 -9.81 -13.88
C LEU A 64 -13.59 -10.59 -12.55
N LYS A 65 -14.80 -11.00 -12.17
CA LYS A 65 -15.06 -11.58 -10.83
C LYS A 65 -14.17 -12.79 -10.51
N GLY A 66 -14.11 -13.78 -11.39
CA GLY A 66 -13.28 -14.99 -11.19
C GLY A 66 -11.79 -14.68 -11.15
N VAL A 67 -11.32 -13.80 -12.05
CA VAL A 67 -9.92 -13.34 -12.06
C VAL A 67 -9.56 -12.64 -10.75
N LEU A 68 -10.43 -11.74 -10.26
CA LEU A 68 -10.21 -11.07 -8.98
C LEU A 68 -10.23 -12.05 -7.81
N GLN A 69 -11.06 -13.10 -7.83
CA GLN A 69 -11.06 -14.12 -6.77
C GLN A 69 -9.72 -14.85 -6.70
N VAL A 70 -9.25 -15.38 -7.84
CA VAL A 70 -7.96 -16.08 -7.91
C VAL A 70 -6.81 -15.16 -7.54
N TYR A 71 -6.83 -13.92 -8.03
CA TYR A 71 -5.81 -12.92 -7.72
C TYR A 71 -5.78 -12.57 -6.22
N ASN A 72 -6.91 -12.16 -5.63
CA ASN A 72 -6.96 -11.81 -4.21
C ASN A 72 -6.59 -13.00 -3.32
N PHE A 73 -7.00 -14.21 -3.68
CA PHE A 73 -6.61 -15.42 -2.97
C PHE A 73 -5.09 -15.66 -3.06
N SER A 74 -4.51 -15.55 -4.26
CA SER A 74 -3.06 -15.75 -4.47
C SER A 74 -2.23 -14.72 -3.70
N VAL A 75 -2.63 -13.44 -3.71
CA VAL A 75 -1.94 -12.38 -2.96
C VAL A 75 -2.11 -12.58 -1.46
N THR A 76 -3.27 -13.07 -1.00
CA THR A 76 -3.48 -13.43 0.42
C THR A 76 -2.54 -14.55 0.84
N MET A 77 -2.42 -15.61 0.05
CA MET A 77 -1.51 -16.74 0.35
C MET A 77 -0.04 -16.31 0.32
N LEU A 78 0.36 -15.47 -0.64
CA LEU A 78 1.70 -14.90 -0.68
C LEU A 78 1.99 -14.05 0.56
N SER A 79 1.03 -13.20 0.97
CA SER A 79 1.15 -12.37 2.17
C SER A 79 1.22 -13.20 3.45
N LEU A 80 0.47 -14.31 3.51
CA LEU A 80 0.52 -15.24 4.63
C LEU A 80 1.87 -15.96 4.70
N TYR A 81 2.38 -16.45 3.57
CA TYR A 81 3.70 -17.04 3.48
C TYR A 81 4.79 -16.08 3.97
N MET A 82 4.79 -14.83 3.49
CA MET A 82 5.76 -13.82 3.92
C MET A 82 5.65 -13.52 5.42
N LEU A 83 4.43 -13.44 5.95
CA LEU A 83 4.21 -13.22 7.38
C LEU A 83 4.76 -14.38 8.23
N VAL A 84 4.41 -15.62 7.88
CA VAL A 84 4.84 -16.82 8.62
C VAL A 84 6.35 -16.96 8.56
N GLU A 85 6.96 -16.77 7.39
CA GLU A 85 8.40 -16.86 7.22
C GLU A 85 9.15 -15.74 7.96
N LEU A 86 8.68 -14.49 7.91
CA LEU A 86 9.32 -13.39 8.66
C LEU A 86 9.24 -13.63 10.16
N VAL A 87 8.07 -14.01 10.68
CA VAL A 87 7.90 -14.29 12.12
C VAL A 87 8.72 -15.51 12.54
N SER A 88 8.70 -16.59 11.77
CA SER A 88 9.50 -17.79 12.05
C SER A 88 11.00 -17.51 12.01
N ALA A 89 11.49 -16.81 10.99
CA ALA A 89 12.90 -16.48 10.83
C ALA A 89 13.40 -15.56 11.94
N THR A 90 12.62 -14.56 12.32
CA THR A 90 13.02 -13.57 13.35
C THR A 90 12.97 -14.17 14.76
N LEU A 91 11.95 -14.99 15.07
CA LEU A 91 11.84 -15.66 16.37
C LEU A 91 12.92 -16.74 16.54
N SER A 92 13.15 -17.58 15.52
CA SER A 92 14.19 -18.63 15.59
C SER A 92 15.60 -18.05 15.72
N ALA A 93 15.82 -16.85 15.20
CA ALA A 93 17.10 -16.14 15.27
C ALA A 93 17.26 -15.26 16.52
N GLY A 94 16.24 -15.15 17.38
CA GLY A 94 16.29 -14.29 18.56
C GLY A 94 16.43 -12.81 18.22
N TYR A 95 15.81 -12.34 17.13
CA TYR A 95 15.90 -10.93 16.71
C TYR A 95 15.44 -9.98 17.82
N ARG A 96 16.26 -8.97 18.07
CA ARG A 96 15.92 -7.92 19.03
C ARG A 96 14.95 -6.93 18.39
N LEU A 97 13.72 -6.90 18.90
CA LEU A 97 12.66 -5.97 18.48
C LEU A 97 13.06 -4.49 18.61
N GLN A 98 13.94 -4.15 19.54
CA GLN A 98 14.33 -2.77 19.78
C GLN A 98 15.40 -2.28 18.80
N CYS A 99 16.41 -3.11 18.50
CA CYS A 99 17.43 -2.81 17.53
C CYS A 99 18.15 -4.10 17.09
N GLN A 100 18.13 -4.37 15.78
CA GLN A 100 18.75 -5.53 15.15
C GLN A 100 19.69 -5.06 14.04
N GLY A 101 20.97 -5.41 14.16
CA GLY A 101 21.98 -5.09 13.16
C GLY A 101 21.84 -5.92 11.87
N LEU A 102 22.59 -5.53 10.84
CA LEU A 102 22.53 -6.12 9.48
C LEU A 102 23.32 -7.43 9.32
N HIS A 103 24.23 -7.74 10.25
CA HIS A 103 25.15 -8.87 10.15
C HIS A 103 25.26 -9.65 11.47
N GLU A 104 24.20 -9.61 12.29
CA GLU A 104 24.23 -10.16 13.64
C GLU A 104 23.74 -11.61 13.74
N ALA A 105 22.95 -12.09 12.78
CA ALA A 105 22.27 -13.39 12.88
C ALA A 105 22.63 -14.39 11.77
N GLY A 106 23.67 -14.12 10.98
CA GLY A 106 24.25 -15.07 10.03
C GLY A 106 23.25 -15.60 9.01
N GLU A 107 22.99 -16.92 9.02
CA GLU A 107 22.06 -17.56 8.08
C GLU A 107 20.61 -17.07 8.21
N ALA A 108 20.20 -16.62 9.40
CA ALA A 108 18.87 -16.06 9.59
C ALA A 108 18.70 -14.72 8.86
N ASP A 109 19.76 -13.89 8.80
CA ASP A 109 19.73 -12.63 8.05
C ASP A 109 19.50 -12.89 6.56
N LEU A 110 20.10 -13.97 6.03
CA LEU A 110 19.88 -14.39 4.64
C LEU A 110 18.46 -14.92 4.42
N ARG A 111 17.89 -15.65 5.39
CA ARG A 111 16.48 -16.10 5.34
C ARG A 111 15.54 -14.90 5.32
N VAL A 112 15.74 -13.91 6.18
CA VAL A 112 14.97 -12.66 6.21
C VAL A 112 15.11 -11.92 4.88
N ALA A 113 16.32 -11.78 4.35
CA ALA A 113 16.56 -11.13 3.06
C ALA A 113 15.79 -11.80 1.92
N LYS A 114 15.77 -13.14 1.85
CA LYS A 114 15.00 -13.89 0.85
C LYS A 114 13.50 -13.60 0.93
N VAL A 115 12.95 -13.47 2.13
CA VAL A 115 11.52 -13.14 2.32
C VAL A 115 11.26 -11.67 1.97
N LEU A 116 12.20 -10.77 2.29
CA LEU A 116 12.11 -9.37 1.89
C LEU A 116 12.20 -9.18 0.37
N TRP A 117 12.91 -10.07 -0.34
CA TRP A 117 12.86 -10.11 -1.80
C TRP A 117 11.47 -10.51 -2.32
N TRP A 118 10.82 -11.52 -1.71
CA TRP A 118 9.43 -11.85 -2.04
C TRP A 118 8.48 -10.69 -1.76
N TYR A 119 8.73 -9.93 -0.69
CA TYR A 119 7.98 -8.72 -0.37
C TYR A 119 8.16 -7.62 -1.41
N TYR A 120 9.38 -7.38 -1.89
CA TYR A 120 9.64 -6.46 -3.00
C TYR A 120 8.95 -6.92 -4.29
N PHE A 121 9.04 -8.21 -4.62
CA PHE A 121 8.40 -8.79 -5.79
C PHE A 121 6.87 -8.69 -5.70
N SER A 122 6.29 -8.83 -4.49
CA SER A 122 4.85 -8.65 -4.26
C SER A 122 4.38 -7.26 -4.71
N LYS A 123 5.20 -6.21 -4.58
CA LYS A 123 4.82 -4.85 -5.00
C LYS A 123 4.61 -4.72 -6.51
N VAL A 124 5.32 -5.51 -7.31
CA VAL A 124 5.05 -5.61 -8.77
C VAL A 124 3.71 -6.28 -9.01
N ILE A 125 3.41 -7.37 -8.30
CA ILE A 125 2.13 -8.07 -8.43
C ILE A 125 0.98 -7.13 -8.05
N GLU A 126 1.15 -6.34 -6.99
CA GLU A 126 0.17 -5.37 -6.50
C GLU A 126 -0.12 -4.23 -7.51
N PHE A 127 0.73 -3.99 -8.52
CA PHE A 127 0.38 -3.08 -9.62
C PHE A 127 -0.87 -3.52 -10.39
N LEU A 128 -1.17 -4.83 -10.38
CA LEU A 128 -2.39 -5.37 -10.97
C LEU A 128 -3.65 -4.84 -10.29
N ASP A 129 -3.61 -4.42 -9.01
CA ASP A 129 -4.75 -3.81 -8.32
C ASP A 129 -5.29 -2.60 -9.08
N THR A 130 -4.40 -1.69 -9.45
CA THR A 130 -4.77 -0.46 -10.17
C THR A 130 -5.24 -0.79 -11.58
N ILE A 131 -4.63 -1.78 -12.24
CA ILE A 131 -5.06 -2.25 -13.56
C ILE A 131 -6.49 -2.81 -13.48
N PHE A 132 -6.81 -3.60 -12.46
CA PHE A 132 -8.18 -4.08 -12.24
C PHE A 132 -9.16 -2.94 -11.96
N PHE A 133 -8.76 -1.90 -11.21
CA PHE A 133 -9.61 -0.72 -11.01
C PHE A 133 -9.91 0.01 -12.32
N VAL A 134 -8.92 0.17 -13.19
CA VAL A 134 -9.07 0.77 -14.53
C VAL A 134 -10.02 -0.05 -15.39
N LEU A 135 -9.80 -1.36 -15.51
CA LEU A 135 -10.63 -2.26 -16.33
C LEU A 135 -12.08 -2.37 -15.83
N ARG A 136 -12.31 -2.18 -14.53
CA ARG A 136 -13.65 -2.16 -13.93
C ARG A 136 -14.30 -0.78 -13.87
N LYS A 137 -13.65 0.26 -14.43
CA LYS A 137 -14.07 1.68 -14.36
C LYS A 137 -14.32 2.15 -12.92
N LYS A 138 -13.54 1.65 -11.96
CA LYS A 138 -13.59 2.06 -10.55
C LYS A 138 -12.63 3.20 -10.28
N ASN A 139 -12.74 4.28 -11.06
CA ASN A 139 -11.83 5.42 -11.02
C ASN A 139 -11.80 6.13 -9.65
N SER A 140 -12.88 6.02 -8.86
CA SER A 140 -12.91 6.53 -7.49
C SER A 140 -11.95 5.81 -6.53
N GLN A 141 -11.49 4.60 -6.88
CA GLN A 141 -10.49 3.86 -6.12
C GLN A 141 -9.05 4.23 -6.54
N ILE A 142 -8.87 4.77 -7.75
CA ILE A 142 -7.58 5.24 -8.26
C ILE A 142 -7.32 6.64 -7.71
N THR A 143 -7.05 6.71 -6.41
CA THR A 143 -6.73 7.96 -5.72
C THR A 143 -5.25 8.32 -5.89
N PHE A 144 -4.91 9.58 -5.67
CA PHE A 144 -3.51 10.00 -5.60
C PHE A 144 -2.71 9.17 -4.59
N LEU A 145 -3.30 8.92 -3.41
CA LEU A 145 -2.70 8.08 -2.37
C LEU A 145 -2.36 6.67 -2.89
N HIS A 146 -3.31 6.03 -3.58
CA HIS A 146 -3.12 4.70 -4.13
C HIS A 146 -1.95 4.67 -5.13
N VAL A 147 -1.99 5.55 -6.13
CA VAL A 147 -0.95 5.58 -7.18
C VAL A 147 0.41 5.98 -6.61
N TYR A 148 0.46 6.98 -5.74
CA TYR A 148 1.68 7.42 -5.05
C TYR A 148 2.29 6.29 -4.23
N HIS A 149 1.50 5.59 -3.42
CA HIS A 149 1.97 4.48 -2.60
C HIS A 149 2.52 3.35 -3.45
N HIS A 150 1.77 2.82 -4.42
CA HIS A 150 2.24 1.71 -5.25
C HIS A 150 3.49 2.10 -6.05
N ALA A 151 3.51 3.26 -6.70
CA ALA A 151 4.67 3.69 -7.50
C ALA A 151 5.92 3.93 -6.63
N SER A 152 5.79 4.55 -5.46
CA SER A 152 6.93 4.83 -4.58
C SER A 152 7.45 3.57 -3.88
N MET A 153 6.57 2.72 -3.34
CA MET A 153 6.95 1.53 -2.57
C MET A 153 7.88 0.61 -3.36
N PHE A 154 7.59 0.36 -4.64
CA PHE A 154 8.41 -0.54 -5.45
C PHE A 154 9.85 -0.01 -5.63
N ASN A 155 10.02 1.29 -5.87
CA ASN A 155 11.34 1.90 -6.03
C ASN A 155 12.10 1.98 -4.69
N ILE A 156 11.39 2.32 -3.61
CA ILE A 156 11.97 2.36 -2.27
C ILE A 156 12.50 0.99 -1.86
N TRP A 157 11.71 -0.07 -2.09
CA TRP A 157 12.11 -1.42 -1.71
C TRP A 157 13.27 -1.98 -2.52
N TRP A 158 13.44 -1.54 -3.77
CA TRP A 158 14.65 -1.84 -4.54
C TRP A 158 15.89 -1.27 -3.84
N CYS A 159 15.83 -0.02 -3.34
CA CYS A 159 16.92 0.56 -2.58
C CYS A 159 17.12 -0.19 -1.25
N VAL A 160 16.06 -0.41 -0.48
CA VAL A 160 16.14 -1.11 0.82
C VAL A 160 16.81 -2.47 0.66
N LEU A 161 16.47 -3.26 -0.35
CA LEU A 161 17.11 -4.56 -0.56
C LEU A 161 18.58 -4.46 -0.98
N ASN A 162 18.96 -3.45 -1.75
CA ASN A 162 20.35 -3.29 -2.19
C ASN A 162 21.30 -2.85 -1.07
N TRP A 163 20.82 -2.15 -0.04
CA TRP A 163 21.66 -1.60 1.03
C TRP A 163 21.39 -2.19 2.42
N ILE A 164 20.14 -2.51 2.72
CA ILE A 164 19.69 -2.93 4.06
C ILE A 164 18.69 -4.11 3.99
N PRO A 165 19.10 -5.26 3.41
CA PRO A 165 18.21 -6.39 3.13
C PRO A 165 17.79 -7.20 4.37
N CYS A 166 18.13 -6.78 5.58
CA CYS A 166 17.74 -7.44 6.84
C CYS A 166 17.87 -6.46 8.02
N GLY A 167 17.93 -6.98 9.25
CA GLY A 167 17.98 -6.18 10.46
C GLY A 167 16.67 -5.42 10.66
N GLN A 168 16.74 -4.18 11.12
CA GLN A 168 15.57 -3.33 11.45
C GLN A 168 14.50 -3.18 10.35
N SER A 169 14.84 -3.41 9.09
CA SER A 169 13.92 -3.36 7.94
C SER A 169 12.78 -4.39 8.01
N PHE A 170 12.90 -5.46 8.82
CA PHE A 170 11.93 -6.57 8.84
C PHE A 170 10.55 -6.21 9.40
N PHE A 171 10.48 -5.26 10.34
CA PHE A 171 9.29 -5.03 11.16
C PHE A 171 8.12 -4.45 10.33
N GLY A 172 8.41 -3.47 9.47
CA GLY A 172 7.42 -2.86 8.58
C GLY A 172 6.75 -3.89 7.65
N PRO A 173 7.52 -4.68 6.87
CA PRO A 173 7.02 -5.78 6.04
C PRO A 173 6.23 -6.83 6.81
N THR A 174 6.62 -7.15 8.04
CA THR A 174 5.90 -8.11 8.88
C THR A 174 4.48 -7.61 9.16
N LEU A 175 4.36 -6.37 9.66
CA LEU A 175 3.05 -5.77 9.90
C LEU A 175 2.26 -5.52 8.61
N ASN A 176 2.94 -5.10 7.53
CA ASN A 176 2.28 -4.90 6.23
C ASN A 176 1.73 -6.22 5.67
N SER A 177 2.49 -7.31 5.77
CA SER A 177 2.05 -8.64 5.32
C SER A 177 0.83 -9.10 6.10
N PHE A 178 0.80 -8.89 7.43
CA PHE A 178 -0.39 -9.16 8.25
C PHE A 178 -1.62 -8.37 7.78
N ILE A 179 -1.46 -7.06 7.58
CA ILE A 179 -2.56 -6.22 7.10
C ILE A 179 -2.98 -6.61 5.68
N HIS A 180 -2.05 -7.01 4.81
CA HIS A 180 -2.32 -7.47 3.46
C HIS A 180 -3.11 -8.79 3.47
N VAL A 181 -2.80 -9.73 4.36
CA VAL A 181 -3.64 -10.94 4.56
C VAL A 181 -5.08 -10.53 4.86
N CYS A 182 -5.30 -9.61 5.79
CA CYS A 182 -6.65 -9.16 6.13
C CYS A 182 -7.32 -8.38 4.98
N MET A 183 -6.60 -7.50 4.30
CA MET A 183 -7.11 -6.65 3.23
C MET A 183 -7.49 -7.45 1.98
N TYR A 184 -6.61 -8.32 1.49
CA TYR A 184 -6.88 -9.13 0.31
C TYR A 184 -7.92 -10.22 0.59
N SER A 185 -7.97 -10.76 1.81
CA SER A 185 -9.09 -11.62 2.24
C SER A 185 -10.42 -10.87 2.15
N TYR A 186 -10.47 -9.63 2.65
CA TYR A 186 -11.67 -8.79 2.54
C TYR A 186 -12.05 -8.53 1.08
N TYR A 187 -11.08 -8.22 0.21
CA TYR A 187 -11.35 -8.00 -1.21
C TYR A 187 -11.82 -9.26 -1.92
N GLY A 188 -11.20 -10.41 -1.65
CA GLY A 188 -11.64 -11.72 -2.15
C GLY A 188 -13.08 -12.02 -1.75
N LEU A 189 -13.40 -11.91 -0.45
CA LEU A 189 -14.77 -12.12 0.06
C LEU A 189 -15.77 -11.12 -0.52
N SER A 190 -15.36 -9.87 -0.78
CA SER A 190 -16.23 -8.84 -1.35
C SER A 190 -16.68 -9.14 -2.79
N THR A 191 -15.98 -10.04 -3.49
CA THR A 191 -16.41 -10.47 -4.83
C THR A 191 -17.60 -11.43 -4.80
N ILE A 192 -17.86 -12.07 -3.65
CA ILE A 192 -18.94 -13.05 -3.45
C ILE A 192 -20.18 -12.30 -2.94
N PRO A 193 -21.28 -12.22 -3.72
CA PRO A 193 -22.45 -11.42 -3.35
C PRO A 193 -23.08 -11.82 -2.01
N SER A 194 -23.11 -13.11 -1.68
CA SER A 194 -23.64 -13.61 -0.40
C SER A 194 -22.82 -13.15 0.81
N MET A 195 -21.52 -12.94 0.64
CA MET A 195 -20.61 -12.56 1.73
C MET A 195 -20.60 -11.05 2.00
N GLN A 196 -20.99 -10.22 1.03
CA GLN A 196 -20.95 -8.75 1.17
C GLN A 196 -21.72 -8.22 2.39
N LYS A 197 -22.82 -8.88 2.77
CA LYS A 197 -23.62 -8.51 3.95
C LYS A 197 -22.84 -8.62 5.26
N TYR A 198 -21.87 -9.54 5.34
CA TYR A 198 -21.09 -9.81 6.54
C TYR A 198 -19.81 -8.96 6.63
N LEU A 199 -19.50 -8.15 5.62
CA LEU A 199 -18.27 -7.35 5.52
C LEU A 199 -18.40 -5.96 6.20
N TRP A 200 -19.04 -5.91 7.37
CA TRP A 200 -19.24 -4.69 8.17
C TRP A 200 -17.93 -4.13 8.74
N TRP A 201 -16.89 -4.96 8.83
CA TRP A 201 -15.62 -4.65 9.49
C TRP A 201 -14.63 -3.85 8.61
N LYS A 202 -15.07 -3.34 7.45
CA LYS A 202 -14.26 -2.50 6.53
C LYS A 202 -13.58 -1.32 7.25
N ARG A 203 -14.28 -0.70 8.20
CA ARG A 203 -13.75 0.43 8.96
C ARG A 203 -12.57 0.03 9.86
N TYR A 204 -12.63 -1.15 10.46
CA TYR A 204 -11.56 -1.66 11.32
C TYR A 204 -10.31 -2.00 10.53
N LEU A 205 -10.44 -2.44 9.27
CA LEU A 205 -9.29 -2.60 8.38
C LEU A 205 -8.54 -1.28 8.16
N THR A 206 -9.26 -0.18 7.91
CA THR A 206 -8.61 1.14 7.75
C THR A 206 -7.98 1.62 9.06
N GLN A 207 -8.58 1.31 10.21
CA GLN A 207 -7.97 1.61 11.51
C GLN A 207 -6.70 0.79 11.76
N ALA A 208 -6.72 -0.50 11.40
CA ALA A 208 -5.56 -1.38 11.51
C ALA A 208 -4.40 -0.92 10.60
N GLN A 209 -4.69 -0.43 9.39
CA GLN A 209 -3.70 0.22 8.51
C GLN A 209 -3.07 1.46 9.14
N LEU A 210 -3.85 2.32 9.80
CA LEU A 210 -3.32 3.49 10.50
C LEU A 210 -2.44 3.08 11.70
N ILE A 211 -2.88 2.09 12.48
CA ILE A 211 -2.10 1.55 13.60
C ILE A 211 -0.77 0.95 13.10
N GLN A 212 -0.78 0.23 11.97
CA GLN A 212 0.44 -0.29 11.33
C GLN A 212 1.48 0.81 11.09
N PHE A 213 1.07 1.95 10.54
CA PHE A 213 1.99 3.07 10.29
C PHE A 213 2.54 3.65 11.59
N ILE A 214 1.70 3.84 12.61
CA ILE A 214 2.13 4.35 13.91
C ILE A 214 3.15 3.40 14.56
N LEU A 215 2.86 2.09 14.58
CA LEU A 215 3.77 1.09 15.12
C LEU A 215 5.11 1.08 14.38
N THR A 216 5.08 1.17 13.04
CA THR A 216 6.30 1.22 12.21
C THR A 216 7.12 2.47 12.49
N ILE A 217 6.48 3.63 12.68
CA ILE A 217 7.14 4.87 13.07
C ILE A 217 7.79 4.74 14.45
N THR A 218 7.06 4.23 15.45
CA THR A 218 7.60 4.04 16.81
C THR A 218 8.80 3.11 16.82
N HIS A 219 8.74 2.01 16.07
CA HIS A 219 9.88 1.08 15.91
C HIS A 219 11.08 1.78 15.25
N THR A 220 10.84 2.57 14.19
CA THR A 220 11.91 3.33 13.52
C THR A 220 12.54 4.38 14.45
N LEU A 221 11.74 5.09 15.24
CA LEU A 221 12.22 6.06 16.23
C LEU A 221 13.04 5.40 17.33
N SER A 222 12.62 4.21 17.79
CA SER A 222 13.37 3.43 18.77
C SER A 222 14.79 3.10 18.28
N ALA A 223 14.93 2.74 17.01
CA ALA A 223 16.23 2.46 16.38
C ALA A 223 17.11 3.71 16.18
N ILE A 224 16.51 4.90 16.08
CA ILE A 224 17.25 6.17 16.02
C ILE A 224 17.79 6.54 17.40
N VAL A 225 17.03 6.30 18.47
CA VAL A 225 17.42 6.63 19.85
C VAL A 225 18.50 5.67 20.36
N VAL A 226 18.42 4.38 20.01
CA VAL A 226 19.39 3.36 20.41
C VAL A 226 20.08 2.80 19.16
N PRO A 227 21.23 3.37 18.75
CA PRO A 227 21.89 2.97 17.52
C PRO A 227 22.52 1.57 17.66
N CYS A 228 22.17 0.65 16.74
CA CYS A 228 22.77 -0.70 16.63
C CYS A 228 23.58 -0.90 15.34
N GLY A 229 24.18 0.17 14.80
CA GLY A 229 24.97 0.08 13.56
C GLY A 229 24.14 0.02 12.28
N PHE A 230 22.85 0.36 12.34
CA PHE A 230 22.01 0.56 11.16
C PHE A 230 22.21 1.98 10.60
N PRO A 231 22.32 2.17 9.26
CA PRO A 231 22.61 3.48 8.69
C PRO A 231 21.50 4.50 8.97
N VAL A 232 21.85 5.56 9.72
CA VAL A 232 20.90 6.61 10.17
C VAL A 232 20.19 7.30 9.01
N GLY A 233 20.88 7.47 7.86
CA GLY A 233 20.29 8.03 6.65
C GLY A 233 19.09 7.23 6.14
N CYS A 234 19.15 5.90 6.21
CA CYS A 234 18.04 5.02 5.83
C CYS A 234 16.87 5.12 6.83
N LEU A 235 17.16 5.24 8.13
CA LEU A 235 16.13 5.42 9.17
C LEU A 235 15.40 6.77 9.02
N LEU A 236 16.15 7.84 8.74
CA LEU A 236 15.57 9.17 8.47
C LEU A 236 14.69 9.15 7.22
N PHE A 237 15.15 8.51 6.14
CA PHE A 237 14.36 8.35 4.93
C PHE A 237 13.06 7.57 5.19
N GLN A 238 13.15 6.45 5.91
CA GLN A 238 12.00 5.64 6.31
C GLN A 238 11.01 6.46 7.16
N PHE A 239 11.49 7.22 8.13
CA PHE A 239 10.67 8.10 8.97
C PHE A 239 9.95 9.16 8.13
N SER A 240 10.68 9.86 7.26
CA SER A 240 10.10 10.89 6.37
C SER A 240 9.02 10.30 5.46
N TYR A 241 9.27 9.12 4.87
CA TYR A 241 8.29 8.45 4.00
C TYR A 241 7.06 7.96 4.77
N MET A 242 7.22 7.37 5.95
CA MET A 242 6.08 6.96 6.78
C MET A 242 5.23 8.17 7.21
N ALA A 243 5.86 9.31 7.51
CA ALA A 243 5.14 10.54 7.83
C ALA A 243 4.26 11.03 6.67
N THR A 244 4.75 11.00 5.42
CA THR A 244 3.92 11.38 4.26
C THR A 244 2.72 10.44 4.08
N LEU A 245 2.91 9.13 4.24
CA LEU A 245 1.82 8.16 4.16
C LEU A 245 0.78 8.38 5.26
N VAL A 246 1.19 8.63 6.50
CA VAL A 246 0.27 8.94 7.60
C VAL A 246 -0.58 10.17 7.28
N ILE A 247 0.03 11.26 6.80
CA ILE A 247 -0.70 12.47 6.42
C ILE A 247 -1.74 12.17 5.34
N LEU A 248 -1.37 11.42 4.30
CA LEU A 248 -2.28 11.07 3.21
C LEU A 248 -3.41 10.13 3.67
N PHE A 249 -3.12 9.14 4.51
CA PHE A 249 -4.12 8.22 5.05
C PHE A 249 -5.09 8.90 6.03
N VAL A 250 -4.59 9.81 6.88
CA VAL A 250 -5.44 10.62 7.77
C VAL A 250 -6.35 11.51 6.94
N ASN A 251 -5.84 12.15 5.89
CA ASN A 251 -6.64 12.94 4.98
C ASN A 251 -7.75 12.10 4.30
N PHE A 252 -7.40 10.92 3.79
CA PHE A 252 -8.37 9.97 3.24
C PHE A 252 -9.42 9.51 4.26
N TYR A 253 -9.01 9.20 5.49
CA TYR A 253 -9.91 8.76 6.56
C TYR A 253 -10.91 9.86 6.94
N VAL A 254 -10.45 11.10 7.10
CA VAL A 254 -11.30 12.26 7.42
C VAL A 254 -12.30 12.52 6.30
N GLN A 255 -11.85 12.51 5.04
CA GLN A 255 -12.74 12.70 3.88
C GLN A 255 -13.78 11.58 3.73
N THR A 256 -13.39 10.33 3.96
CA THR A 256 -14.26 9.17 3.73
C THR A 256 -15.25 8.93 4.86
N TYR A 257 -14.81 9.08 6.12
CA TYR A 257 -15.60 8.67 7.29
C TYR A 257 -16.10 9.82 8.15
N ARG A 258 -15.40 10.96 8.20
CA ARG A 258 -15.80 12.11 9.04
C ARG A 258 -16.75 13.06 8.31
N LYS A 259 -16.53 13.31 7.01
CA LYS A 259 -17.45 14.12 6.17
C LYS A 259 -18.73 13.39 5.75
N ARG A 260 -18.83 12.07 5.96
CA ARG A 260 -20.06 11.28 5.74
C ARG A 260 -20.93 11.12 6.98
N ARG A 261 -20.56 11.70 8.13
CA ARG A 261 -21.52 11.89 9.23
C ARG A 261 -22.43 13.06 8.84
N PRO A 262 -23.76 12.87 8.73
CA PRO A 262 -24.61 13.83 8.06
C PRO A 262 -24.75 15.15 8.82
N GLU A 263 -24.73 16.25 8.08
CA GLU A 263 -25.52 17.45 8.35
C GLU A 263 -27.05 17.18 8.17
N GLU A 264 -27.54 15.97 8.45
CA GLU A 264 -28.98 15.63 8.44
C GLU A 264 -29.65 15.85 9.81
N SER A 265 -28.95 16.37 10.82
CA SER A 265 -29.54 16.68 12.13
C SER A 265 -29.80 18.18 12.39
N ILE A 266 -29.68 19.09 11.41
CA ILE A 266 -29.85 20.55 11.63
C ILE A 266 -30.84 21.22 10.64
N LYS A 267 -31.70 20.46 9.93
CA LYS A 267 -32.83 21.05 9.18
C LYS A 267 -34.13 20.29 9.39
N SER A 268 -34.57 20.17 10.64
CA SER A 268 -35.96 19.85 11.00
C SER A 268 -36.29 20.48 12.36
N SER A 269 -36.34 21.80 12.37
CA SER A 269 -36.94 22.60 13.45
C SER A 269 -37.13 24.03 12.97
N ARG A 270 -38.10 24.24 12.08
CA ARG A 270 -38.80 25.52 11.97
C ARG A 270 -40.28 25.27 12.26
N PRO A 271 -40.84 25.81 13.36
CA PRO A 271 -42.26 25.72 13.63
C PRO A 271 -43.03 26.55 12.59
N ASN A 272 -44.14 25.98 12.13
CA ASN A 272 -45.17 26.67 11.34
C ASN A 272 -45.61 27.97 12.04
N GLY A 273 -45.61 29.06 11.28
CA GLY A 273 -46.14 30.33 11.75
C GLY A 273 -46.21 31.33 10.62
N HIS A 274 -47.19 31.19 9.73
CA HIS A 274 -47.73 32.37 9.05
C HIS A 274 -49.25 32.30 8.91
N SER A 275 -49.83 33.39 9.39
CA SER A 275 -51.20 33.86 9.47
C SER A 275 -51.95 33.97 8.13
N VAL A 276 -53.18 33.47 8.16
CA VAL A 276 -54.45 34.00 7.62
C VAL A 276 -54.43 35.07 6.51
N SER A 277 -55.12 34.73 5.41
CA SER A 277 -55.90 35.51 4.41
C SER A 277 -55.59 34.95 3.01
N THR A 278 -56.50 34.66 2.07
CA THR A 278 -57.83 35.20 1.75
C THR A 278 -58.60 34.21 0.85
N ASN A 279 -59.92 34.41 0.76
CA ASN A 279 -60.96 33.61 0.09
C ASN A 279 -60.85 33.41 -1.45
N GLY A 280 -61.53 32.35 -1.93
CA GLY A 280 -62.07 32.17 -3.29
C GLY A 280 -61.35 31.07 -4.07
N THR A 281 -61.96 30.02 -4.65
CA THR A 281 -63.27 29.90 -5.29
C THR A 281 -63.67 28.42 -5.45
N SER A 282 -64.99 28.21 -5.49
CA SER A 282 -65.72 26.96 -5.73
C SER A 282 -65.32 26.24 -7.03
N PHE A 283 -65.29 24.88 -7.04
CA PHE A 283 -65.99 24.08 -8.07
C PHE A 283 -66.14 22.58 -7.69
N LYS A 284 -67.41 22.22 -7.44
CA LYS A 284 -68.14 20.95 -7.60
C LYS A 284 -67.41 19.59 -7.72
N LYS A 285 -67.71 18.70 -6.77
CA LYS A 285 -67.75 17.23 -6.92
C LYS A 285 -68.92 16.80 -7.83
N ARG A 286 -68.70 15.77 -8.66
CA ARG A 286 -69.73 14.98 -9.35
C ARG A 286 -69.68 13.55 -8.82
N LYS A 287 -70.86 13.11 -8.37
CA LYS A 287 -71.40 11.75 -8.15
C LYS A 287 -70.52 10.73 -7.44
#